data_AF-A0A075HK94-F1
#
_entry.id   AF-A0A075HK94-F1
#
_cell.length_a   1.000
_cell.length_b   1.000
_cell.length_c   1.000
_cell.angle_alpha   90.00
_cell.angle_beta   90.00
_cell.angle_gamma   90.00
#
_symmetry.space_group_name_H-M   'P 1'
#
loop_
_entity.id
_entity.type
_entity.pdbx_description
1 polymer ?
#
loop_
_entity_poly.entity_id
_entity_poly.type
_entity_poly.pdbx_seq_one_letter_code
_entity_poly.pdbx_strand_id
1 'polypeptide(L)'
;MHENRTTYPKKKAQMYQLLQDLPKKYNVTALVRLEKVRASQLLPLRKKLLGEVEIVSIKDKVAKKAIEKLDMPGIEKLKEKLTGQCLFMFTNMSPFKLNVLLGKNKVLLTARGGDIASMDVVVPPKNTGIAPGPMLTEFKENKIPTKIDQGTIWILKETTPVKKGEPISAKLAALLGKLDIKPIEAKIILNSALSEGILFAEEELVVDVDKFKENLIQAAQEAKSLSIEIGYITPDNAEQLISKAAQSARSLSIESGFLTDETNEQILQKAHGQAQNIASKLPDEPKVDAPAEKADAEPKADAPAEKADAEPKADAPAEKAE
;
A
#
# COMPACT_ATOMS: atom_id res chain seq x y z
N MET A 1 -43.16 21.05 -31.10
CA MET A 1 -42.75 20.01 -32.07
C MET A 1 -41.33 20.30 -32.48
N HIS A 2 -40.35 19.51 -32.02
CA HIS A 2 -38.97 19.69 -32.47
C HIS A 2 -38.80 18.96 -33.80
N GLU A 3 -38.62 19.71 -34.89
CA GLU A 3 -38.26 19.15 -36.18
C GLU A 3 -37.03 18.26 -36.03
N ASN A 4 -37.21 16.98 -36.38
CA ASN A 4 -36.11 16.05 -36.54
C ASN A 4 -35.22 16.59 -37.66
N ARG A 5 -34.06 17.17 -37.31
CA ARG A 5 -33.01 17.49 -38.28
C ARG A 5 -32.76 16.26 -39.17
N THR A 6 -33.20 16.33 -40.42
CA THR A 6 -33.15 15.24 -41.41
C THR A 6 -31.73 14.89 -41.82
N THR A 7 -30.77 15.78 -41.56
CA THR A 7 -29.34 15.58 -41.85
C THR A 7 -28.49 15.70 -40.59
N TYR A 8 -27.92 14.57 -40.15
CA TYR A 8 -26.93 14.55 -39.07
C TYR A 8 -25.55 15.01 -39.58
N PRO A 9 -24.75 15.71 -38.74
CA PRO A 9 -23.39 16.10 -39.11
C PRO A 9 -22.53 14.88 -39.49
N LYS A 10 -21.79 14.97 -40.61
CA LYS A 10 -20.92 13.87 -41.13
C LYS A 10 -20.02 13.26 -40.06
N LYS A 11 -19.42 14.09 -39.19
CA LYS A 11 -18.57 13.63 -38.07
C LYS A 11 -19.31 12.70 -37.10
N LYS A 12 -20.59 12.93 -36.81
CA LYS A 12 -21.37 12.07 -35.90
C LYS A 12 -21.70 10.72 -36.55
N ALA A 13 -21.97 10.71 -37.85
CA ALA A 13 -22.20 9.47 -38.59
C ALA A 13 -20.93 8.62 -38.66
N GLN A 14 -19.77 9.25 -38.90
CA GLN A 14 -18.47 8.57 -38.86
C GLN A 14 -18.16 8.00 -37.48
N MET A 15 -18.34 8.78 -36.40
CA MET A 15 -18.13 8.27 -35.04
C MET A 15 -19.10 7.14 -34.66
N TYR A 16 -20.33 7.19 -35.19
CA TYR A 16 -21.31 6.13 -35.01
C TYR A 16 -20.84 4.83 -35.67
N GLN A 17 -20.37 4.90 -36.92
CA GLN A 17 -19.80 3.74 -37.64
C GLN A 17 -18.56 3.20 -36.93
N LEU A 18 -17.64 4.08 -36.53
CA LEU A 18 -16.43 3.71 -35.79
C LEU A 18 -16.75 2.96 -34.49
N LEU A 19 -17.80 3.38 -33.77
CA LEU A 19 -18.22 2.68 -32.55
C LEU A 19 -18.90 1.33 -32.83
N GLN A 20 -19.33 1.06 -34.06
CA GLN A 20 -19.84 -0.26 -34.46
C GLN A 20 -18.73 -1.21 -34.90
N ASP A 21 -17.65 -0.66 -35.46
CA ASP A 21 -16.52 -1.46 -35.96
C ASP A 21 -15.52 -1.82 -34.86
N LEU A 22 -15.25 -0.90 -33.94
CA LEU A 22 -14.26 -1.11 -32.87
C LEU A 22 -14.59 -2.25 -31.90
N PRO A 23 -15.83 -2.43 -31.42
CA PRO A 23 -16.16 -3.55 -30.54
C PRO A 23 -16.07 -4.91 -31.24
N LYS A 24 -16.09 -4.97 -32.58
CA LYS A 24 -15.87 -6.20 -33.34
C LYS A 24 -14.40 -6.53 -33.53
N LYS A 25 -13.56 -5.49 -33.57
CA LYS A 25 -12.11 -5.60 -33.79
C LYS A 25 -11.34 -5.91 -32.50
N TYR A 26 -11.86 -5.44 -31.37
CA TYR A 26 -11.19 -5.54 -30.07
C TYR A 26 -11.99 -6.40 -29.09
N ASN A 27 -11.29 -7.24 -28.33
CA ASN A 27 -11.93 -8.16 -27.38
C ASN A 27 -12.49 -7.45 -26.14
N VAL A 28 -11.89 -6.32 -25.74
CA VAL A 28 -12.25 -5.59 -24.53
C VAL A 28 -12.70 -4.17 -24.86
N THR A 29 -13.89 -3.83 -24.36
CA THR A 29 -14.43 -2.47 -24.41
C THR A 29 -14.50 -1.92 -22.99
N ALA A 30 -13.66 -0.94 -22.68
CA ALA A 30 -13.64 -0.27 -21.39
C ALA A 30 -14.30 1.11 -21.46
N LEU A 31 -15.13 1.39 -20.45
CA LEU A 31 -15.72 2.68 -20.18
C LEU A 31 -14.96 3.35 -19.05
N VAL A 32 -14.33 4.48 -19.39
CA VAL A 32 -13.49 5.25 -18.48
C VAL A 32 -14.19 6.56 -18.16
N ARG A 33 -14.28 6.88 -16.86
CA ARG A 33 -14.84 8.15 -16.39
C ARG A 33 -13.71 9.16 -16.26
N LEU A 34 -13.93 10.34 -16.80
CA LEU A 34 -12.99 11.46 -16.71
C LEU A 34 -13.50 12.46 -15.68
N GLU A 35 -12.84 12.55 -14.53
CA GLU A 35 -13.14 13.57 -13.52
C GLU A 35 -12.06 14.64 -13.52
N LYS A 36 -12.45 15.88 -13.85
CA LYS A 36 -11.56 17.05 -13.93
C LYS A 36 -10.34 16.87 -14.87
N VAL A 37 -10.37 15.88 -15.77
CA VAL A 37 -9.30 15.61 -16.73
C VAL A 37 -9.44 16.52 -17.95
N ARG A 38 -8.37 17.25 -18.28
CA ARG A 38 -8.31 18.14 -19.44
C ARG A 38 -7.68 17.45 -20.64
N ALA A 39 -7.94 17.96 -21.85
CA ALA A 39 -7.33 17.46 -23.08
C ALA A 39 -5.79 17.44 -23.04
N SER A 40 -5.16 18.41 -22.36
CA SER A 40 -3.70 18.47 -22.16
C SER A 40 -3.15 17.25 -21.42
N GLN A 41 -3.97 16.60 -20.59
CA GLN A 41 -3.57 15.43 -19.80
C GLN A 41 -3.88 14.11 -20.51
N LEU A 42 -4.94 14.08 -21.32
CA LEU A 42 -5.25 12.92 -22.17
C LEU A 42 -4.25 12.76 -23.31
N LEU A 43 -3.66 13.84 -23.82
CA LEU A 43 -2.76 13.76 -24.96
C LEU A 43 -1.47 12.95 -24.66
N PRO A 44 -0.75 13.17 -23.54
CA PRO A 44 0.36 12.30 -23.14
C PRO A 44 -0.05 10.84 -22.93
N LEU A 45 -1.22 10.61 -22.32
CA LEU A 45 -1.73 9.25 -22.13
C LEU A 45 -1.99 8.56 -23.47
N ARG A 46 -2.62 9.27 -24.43
CA ARG A 46 -2.88 8.77 -25.77
C ARG A 46 -1.58 8.44 -26.52
N LYS A 47 -0.51 9.21 -26.32
CA LYS A 47 0.81 8.91 -26.90
C LYS A 47 1.43 7.67 -26.27
N LYS A 48 1.32 7.50 -24.96
CA LYS A 48 1.84 6.32 -24.24
C LYS A 48 1.10 5.04 -24.60
N LEU A 49 -0.22 5.12 -24.78
CA LEU A 49 -1.07 3.98 -25.09
C LEU A 49 -1.23 3.74 -26.61
N LEU A 50 -0.44 4.44 -27.43
CA LEU A 50 -0.52 4.35 -28.88
C LEU A 50 -0.11 2.96 -29.34
N GLY A 51 -1.00 2.27 -30.06
CA GLY A 51 -0.80 0.90 -30.55
C GLY A 51 -1.42 -0.19 -29.67
N GLU A 52 -1.54 0.03 -28.36
CA GLU A 52 -2.13 -0.94 -27.43
C GLU A 52 -3.61 -0.67 -27.10
N VAL A 53 -3.99 0.61 -27.05
CA VAL A 53 -5.35 1.05 -26.68
C VAL A 53 -5.84 2.11 -27.66
N GLU A 54 -7.00 1.87 -28.25
CA GLU A 54 -7.68 2.85 -29.08
C GLU A 54 -8.68 3.65 -28.25
N ILE A 55 -8.44 4.95 -28.12
CA ILE A 55 -9.21 5.86 -27.28
C ILE A 55 -10.20 6.66 -28.14
N VAL A 56 -11.49 6.58 -27.82
CA VAL A 56 -12.56 7.24 -28.57
C VAL A 56 -13.48 8.01 -27.62
N SER A 57 -13.66 9.31 -27.91
CA SER A 57 -14.60 10.18 -27.18
C SER A 57 -15.84 10.44 -28.04
N ILE A 58 -17.01 10.04 -27.55
CA ILE A 58 -18.30 10.18 -28.22
C ILE A 58 -19.32 10.70 -27.22
N LYS A 59 -20.28 11.50 -27.70
CA LYS A 59 -21.40 11.97 -26.87
C LYS A 59 -22.30 10.81 -26.46
N ASP A 60 -22.72 10.78 -25.21
CA ASP A 60 -23.51 9.70 -24.60
C ASP A 60 -24.72 9.30 -25.44
N LYS A 61 -25.50 10.27 -25.96
CA LYS A 61 -26.68 9.98 -26.79
C LYS A 61 -26.33 9.22 -28.09
N VAL A 62 -25.17 9.49 -28.68
CA VAL A 62 -24.70 8.80 -29.89
C VAL A 62 -24.18 7.41 -29.53
N ALA A 63 -23.45 7.30 -28.42
CA ALA A 63 -22.96 6.03 -27.92
C ALA A 63 -24.10 5.07 -27.57
N LYS A 64 -25.13 5.55 -26.85
CA LYS A 64 -26.33 4.76 -26.52
C LYS A 64 -27.02 4.19 -27.77
N LYS A 65 -27.22 5.02 -28.81
CA LYS A 65 -27.83 4.58 -30.08
C LYS A 65 -26.96 3.62 -30.90
N ALA A 66 -25.63 3.71 -30.77
CA ALA A 66 -24.71 2.81 -31.46
C ALA A 66 -24.73 1.46 -30.76
N ILE A 67 -24.57 1.46 -29.44
CA ILE A 67 -24.56 0.29 -28.58
C ILE A 67 -25.90 -0.47 -28.65
N GLU A 68 -27.04 0.21 -28.74
CA GLU A 68 -28.37 -0.42 -28.94
C GLU A 68 -28.47 -1.29 -30.21
N LYS A 69 -27.66 -1.02 -31.25
CA LYS A 69 -27.65 -1.83 -32.47
C LYS A 69 -26.63 -2.97 -32.44
N LEU A 70 -25.74 -3.00 -31.44
CA LEU A 70 -24.83 -4.12 -31.27
C LEU A 70 -25.50 -5.16 -30.38
N ASP A 71 -25.75 -6.33 -30.95
CA ASP A 71 -26.31 -7.47 -30.25
C ASP A 71 -25.18 -8.27 -29.59
N MET A 72 -24.57 -7.71 -28.54
CA MET A 72 -23.57 -8.43 -27.74
C MET A 72 -24.03 -8.58 -26.28
N PRO A 73 -23.73 -9.71 -25.63
CA PRO A 73 -24.07 -9.92 -24.22
C PRO A 73 -23.38 -8.86 -23.33
N GLY A 74 -24.12 -8.31 -22.37
CA GLY A 74 -23.60 -7.34 -21.37
C GLY A 74 -23.65 -5.86 -21.79
N ILE A 75 -24.05 -5.57 -23.03
CA ILE A 75 -24.16 -4.21 -23.57
C ILE A 75 -25.22 -3.35 -22.86
N GLU A 76 -26.35 -3.95 -22.47
CA GLU A 76 -27.44 -3.21 -21.80
C GLU A 76 -26.99 -2.63 -20.47
N LYS A 77 -26.23 -3.41 -19.70
CA LYS A 77 -25.64 -2.97 -18.42
C LYS A 77 -24.58 -1.87 -18.62
N LEU A 78 -23.85 -1.89 -19.74
CA LEU A 78 -22.91 -0.82 -20.10
C LEU A 78 -23.64 0.51 -20.39
N LYS A 79 -24.86 0.43 -20.97
CA LYS A 79 -25.68 1.60 -21.31
C LYS A 79 -26.11 2.40 -20.07
N GLU A 80 -26.41 1.71 -18.98
CA GLU A 80 -26.80 2.33 -17.70
C GLU A 80 -25.63 3.10 -17.08
N LYS A 81 -24.41 2.59 -17.24
CA LYS A 81 -23.19 3.23 -16.74
C LYS A 81 -22.72 4.44 -17.56
N LEU A 82 -23.33 4.72 -18.72
CA LEU A 82 -23.08 5.91 -19.54
C LEU A 82 -23.72 7.18 -18.96
N THR A 83 -23.14 7.67 -17.87
CA THR A 83 -23.54 8.92 -17.19
C THR A 83 -22.33 9.83 -17.00
N GLY A 84 -22.39 11.07 -17.48
CA GLY A 84 -21.35 12.07 -17.25
C GLY A 84 -20.27 12.10 -18.34
N GLN A 85 -19.04 12.49 -17.98
CA GLN A 85 -17.93 12.58 -18.93
C GLN A 85 -17.27 11.21 -19.12
N CYS A 86 -17.78 10.45 -20.09
CA CYS A 86 -17.27 9.12 -20.42
C CYS A 86 -16.32 9.13 -21.63
N LEU A 87 -15.39 8.18 -21.61
CA LEU A 87 -14.42 7.91 -22.66
C LEU A 87 -14.40 6.40 -22.91
N PHE A 88 -14.43 5.99 -24.19
CA PHE A 88 -14.31 4.59 -24.55
C PHE A 88 -12.85 4.26 -24.84
N MET A 89 -12.39 3.13 -24.32
CA MET A 89 -11.09 2.54 -24.62
C MET A 89 -11.30 1.13 -25.15
N PHE A 90 -10.74 0.85 -26.32
CA PHE A 90 -10.77 -0.47 -26.94
C PHE A 90 -9.38 -1.08 -26.91
N THR A 91 -9.28 -2.32 -26.45
CA THR A 91 -8.00 -3.02 -26.37
C THR A 91 -8.19 -4.53 -26.49
N ASN A 92 -7.12 -5.23 -26.85
CA ASN A 92 -7.04 -6.69 -26.79
C ASN A 92 -6.42 -7.19 -25.49
N MET A 93 -6.04 -6.27 -24.59
CA MET A 93 -5.46 -6.59 -23.31
C MET A 93 -6.53 -6.92 -22.27
N SER A 94 -6.16 -7.71 -21.26
CA SER A 94 -7.03 -7.98 -20.11
C SER A 94 -7.48 -6.67 -19.42
N PRO A 95 -8.75 -6.57 -19.00
CA PRO A 95 -9.28 -5.37 -18.36
C PRO A 95 -8.56 -5.03 -17.04
N PHE A 96 -8.06 -6.04 -16.32
CA PHE A 96 -7.24 -5.85 -15.11
C PHE A 96 -5.89 -5.20 -15.43
N LYS A 97 -5.23 -5.64 -16.51
CA LYS A 97 -3.97 -5.04 -16.96
C LYS A 97 -4.18 -3.60 -17.39
N LEU A 98 -5.30 -3.31 -18.06
CA LEU A 98 -5.68 -1.94 -18.41
C LEU A 98 -5.87 -1.07 -17.16
N ASN A 99 -6.54 -1.58 -16.12
CA ASN A 99 -6.71 -0.85 -14.86
C ASN A 99 -5.37 -0.53 -14.20
N VAL A 100 -4.44 -1.50 -14.14
CA VAL A 100 -3.09 -1.28 -13.60
C VAL A 100 -2.32 -0.25 -14.43
N LEU A 101 -2.42 -0.27 -15.76
CA LEU A 101 -1.76 0.70 -16.64
C LEU A 101 -2.31 2.13 -16.45
N LEU A 102 -3.62 2.27 -16.28
CA LEU A 102 -4.25 3.55 -15.97
C LEU A 102 -3.87 4.02 -14.56
N GLY A 103 -3.84 3.11 -13.58
CA GLY A 103 -3.43 3.39 -12.21
C GLY A 103 -1.96 3.80 -12.05
N LYS A 104 -1.06 3.31 -12.91
CA LYS A 104 0.34 3.77 -12.99
C LYS A 104 0.47 5.16 -13.60
N ASN A 105 -0.40 5.51 -14.54
CA ASN A 105 -0.36 6.80 -15.24
C ASN A 105 -1.21 7.86 -14.53
N LYS A 106 -0.91 8.12 -13.25
CA LYS A 106 -1.50 9.23 -12.50
C LYS A 106 -0.94 10.55 -13.02
N VAL A 107 -1.83 11.52 -13.22
CA VAL A 107 -1.44 12.85 -13.67
C VAL A 107 -1.60 13.83 -12.52
N LEU A 108 -0.48 14.42 -12.12
CA LEU A 108 -0.46 15.48 -11.11
C LEU A 108 -0.84 16.81 -11.76
N LEU A 109 -1.77 17.52 -11.12
CA LEU A 109 -2.31 18.80 -11.56
C LEU A 109 -1.95 19.90 -10.56
N THR A 110 -1.67 21.08 -11.12
CA THR A 110 -1.61 22.33 -10.36
C THR A 110 -3.01 22.67 -9.82
N ALA A 111 -3.10 23.07 -8.56
CA ALA A 111 -4.36 23.51 -7.97
C ALA A 111 -4.92 24.76 -8.65
N ARG A 112 -6.24 24.90 -8.59
CA ARG A 112 -6.94 26.18 -8.83
C ARG A 112 -7.72 26.57 -7.58
N GLY A 113 -8.07 27.84 -7.48
CA GLY A 113 -8.90 28.31 -6.37
C GLY A 113 -10.23 27.56 -6.31
N GLY A 114 -10.57 27.04 -5.14
CA GLY A 114 -11.78 26.27 -4.89
C GLY A 114 -11.69 24.78 -5.24
N ASP A 115 -10.54 24.28 -5.71
CA ASP A 115 -10.34 22.84 -5.85
C ASP A 115 -10.09 22.16 -4.50
N ILE A 116 -10.52 20.91 -4.39
CA ILE A 116 -10.31 20.06 -3.21
C ILE A 116 -8.97 19.33 -3.36
N ALA A 117 -8.12 19.39 -2.34
CA ALA A 117 -6.84 18.71 -2.33
C ALA A 117 -7.04 17.17 -2.29
N SER A 118 -6.49 16.45 -3.26
CA SER A 118 -6.55 14.97 -3.30
C SER A 118 -5.48 14.30 -2.45
N MET A 119 -4.39 15.02 -2.18
CA MET A 119 -3.26 14.64 -1.34
C MET A 119 -2.94 15.78 -0.36
N ASP A 120 -2.21 15.46 0.69
CA ASP A 120 -1.65 16.47 1.59
C ASP A 120 -0.67 17.35 0.82
N VAL A 121 -0.87 18.67 0.91
CA VAL A 121 -0.04 19.64 0.20
C VAL A 121 1.20 19.89 1.04
N VAL A 122 2.27 19.15 0.78
CA VAL A 122 3.55 19.33 1.48
C VAL A 122 4.41 20.33 0.71
N VAL A 123 4.83 21.40 1.39
CA VAL A 123 5.76 22.38 0.84
C VAL A 123 7.14 22.15 1.45
N PRO A 124 8.13 21.64 0.67
CA PRO A 124 9.47 21.38 1.19
C PRO A 124 10.29 22.67 1.38
N PRO A 125 11.29 22.67 2.28
CA PRO A 125 12.21 23.79 2.43
C PRO A 125 13.09 23.91 1.17
N LYS A 126 12.92 25.01 0.43
CA LYS A 126 13.63 25.26 -0.83
C LYS A 126 13.74 26.77 -1.09
N ASN A 127 14.78 27.16 -1.83
CA ASN A 127 14.80 28.48 -2.47
C ASN A 127 13.71 28.55 -3.53
N THR A 128 12.80 29.50 -3.40
CA THR A 128 11.71 29.68 -4.37
C THR A 128 12.16 30.42 -5.62
N GLY A 129 13.27 31.17 -5.58
CA GLY A 129 13.73 32.04 -6.68
C GLY A 129 12.79 33.22 -6.95
N ILE A 130 11.77 33.43 -6.12
CA ILE A 130 10.79 34.50 -6.26
C ILE A 130 11.31 35.75 -5.54
N ALA A 131 11.28 36.90 -6.21
CA ALA A 131 11.67 38.17 -5.62
C ALA A 131 10.72 38.57 -4.47
N PRO A 132 11.23 39.17 -3.37
CA PRO A 132 10.42 39.62 -2.26
C PRO A 132 9.48 40.75 -2.73
N GLY A 133 8.18 40.49 -2.61
CA GLY A 133 7.12 41.40 -3.08
C GLY A 133 5.77 41.01 -2.45
N PRO A 134 4.63 41.24 -3.11
CA PRO A 134 3.30 40.89 -2.55
C PRO A 134 3.15 39.40 -2.21
N MET A 135 3.96 38.55 -2.85
CA MET A 135 4.04 37.11 -2.58
C MET A 135 4.47 36.81 -1.13
N LEU A 136 5.30 37.65 -0.51
CA LEU A 136 5.73 37.44 0.89
C LEU A 136 4.54 37.49 1.87
N THR A 137 3.56 38.34 1.58
CA THR A 137 2.30 38.41 2.33
C THR A 137 1.49 37.12 2.15
N GLU A 138 1.43 36.59 0.92
CA GLU A 138 0.73 35.32 0.63
C GLU A 138 1.38 34.12 1.34
N PHE A 139 2.72 34.04 1.42
CA PHE A 139 3.41 32.99 2.19
C PHE A 139 3.07 33.06 3.69
N LYS A 140 3.04 34.27 4.26
CA LYS A 140 2.66 34.49 5.67
C LYS A 140 1.19 34.16 5.94
N GLU A 141 0.27 34.59 5.06
CA GLU A 141 -1.17 34.28 5.16
C GLU A 141 -1.43 32.76 5.17
N ASN A 142 -0.65 31.99 4.42
CA ASN A 142 -0.78 30.53 4.34
C ASN A 142 0.09 29.79 5.37
N LYS A 143 0.59 30.49 6.41
CA LYS A 143 1.37 29.93 7.52
C LYS A 143 2.67 29.22 7.09
N ILE A 144 3.25 29.60 5.95
CA ILE A 144 4.53 29.03 5.49
C ILE A 144 5.68 29.92 6.03
N PRO A 145 6.57 29.40 6.88
CA PRO A 145 7.68 30.19 7.42
C PRO A 145 8.75 30.43 6.36
N THR A 146 8.92 31.69 5.97
CA THR A 146 9.89 32.10 4.93
C THR A 146 10.86 33.18 5.42
N LYS A 147 12.10 33.15 4.92
CA LYS A 147 13.12 34.18 5.13
C LYS A 147 13.55 34.76 3.78
N ILE A 148 13.94 36.03 3.75
CA ILE A 148 14.55 36.62 2.56
C ILE A 148 16.05 36.32 2.60
N ASP A 149 16.56 35.67 1.57
CA ASP A 149 17.99 35.39 1.41
C ASP A 149 18.43 35.72 -0.02
N GLN A 150 19.54 36.46 -0.14
CA GLN A 150 20.12 36.91 -1.42
C GLN A 150 19.11 37.49 -2.43
N GLY A 151 18.12 38.27 -1.94
CA GLY A 151 17.09 38.88 -2.80
C GLY A 151 16.00 37.91 -3.30
N THR A 152 15.92 36.71 -2.75
CA THR A 152 14.90 35.69 -3.05
C THR A 152 14.23 35.17 -1.77
N ILE A 153 13.00 34.65 -1.89
CA ILE A 153 12.28 34.07 -0.74
C ILE A 153 12.72 32.61 -0.52
N TRP A 154 13.18 32.29 0.68
CA TRP A 154 13.58 30.94 1.11
C TRP A 154 12.57 30.35 2.10
N ILE A 155 12.13 29.12 1.89
CA ILE A 155 11.24 28.39 2.81
C ILE A 155 12.08 27.68 3.88
N LEU A 156 11.88 28.01 5.15
CA LEU A 156 12.74 27.57 6.26
C LEU A 156 12.45 26.14 6.72
N LYS A 157 11.16 25.78 6.77
CA LYS A 157 10.69 24.50 7.31
C LYS A 157 9.67 23.89 6.36
N GLU A 158 9.64 22.57 6.33
CA GLU A 158 8.55 21.84 5.70
C GLU A 158 7.24 22.18 6.40
N THR A 159 6.21 22.52 5.63
CA THR A 159 4.89 22.86 6.17
C THR A 159 3.81 22.28 5.27
N THR A 160 2.73 21.81 5.89
CA THR A 160 1.55 21.29 5.19
C THR A 160 0.41 22.31 5.31
N PRO A 161 0.28 23.28 4.40
CA PRO A 161 -0.75 24.32 4.46
C PRO A 161 -2.19 23.78 4.35
N VAL A 162 -2.40 22.67 3.63
CA VAL A 162 -3.72 22.09 3.36
C VAL A 162 -3.64 20.57 3.44
N LYS A 163 -4.56 19.96 4.20
CA LYS A 163 -4.69 18.51 4.28
C LYS A 163 -5.60 17.97 3.17
N LYS A 164 -5.51 16.67 2.91
CA LYS A 164 -6.39 15.97 1.98
C LYS A 164 -7.87 16.24 2.31
N GLY A 165 -8.64 16.63 1.31
CA GLY A 165 -10.07 16.92 1.41
C GLY A 165 -10.43 18.38 1.72
N GLU A 166 -9.45 19.24 1.99
CA GLU A 166 -9.70 20.66 2.24
C GLU A 166 -9.69 21.49 0.93
N PRO A 167 -10.50 22.57 0.86
CA PRO A 167 -10.52 23.45 -0.30
C PRO A 167 -9.28 24.35 -0.34
N ILE A 168 -8.64 24.43 -1.50
CA ILE A 168 -7.47 25.27 -1.73
C ILE A 168 -7.93 26.70 -2.07
N SER A 169 -7.45 27.68 -1.33
CA SER A 169 -7.73 29.10 -1.61
C SER A 169 -7.08 29.53 -2.94
N ALA A 170 -7.66 30.53 -3.62
CA ALA A 170 -7.13 31.00 -4.91
C ALA A 170 -5.68 31.52 -4.82
N LYS A 171 -5.36 32.22 -3.72
CA LYS A 171 -4.00 32.71 -3.42
C LYS A 171 -3.01 31.56 -3.23
N LEU A 172 -3.39 30.55 -2.45
CA LEU A 172 -2.55 29.37 -2.22
C LEU A 172 -2.33 28.57 -3.52
N ALA A 173 -3.37 28.42 -4.34
CA ALA A 173 -3.26 27.73 -5.63
C ALA A 173 -2.27 28.43 -6.57
N ALA A 174 -2.29 29.77 -6.62
CA ALA A 174 -1.35 30.55 -7.43
C ALA A 174 0.11 30.37 -6.94
N LEU A 175 0.31 30.36 -5.62
CA LEU A 175 1.61 30.12 -4.99
C LEU A 175 2.13 28.70 -5.29
N LEU A 176 1.30 27.68 -5.11
CA LEU A 176 1.66 26.28 -5.40
C LEU A 176 1.99 26.09 -6.88
N GLY A 177 1.26 26.76 -7.78
CA GLY A 177 1.55 26.76 -9.21
C GLY A 177 2.93 27.34 -9.54
N LYS A 178 3.39 28.37 -8.80
CA LYS A 178 4.74 28.95 -8.98
C LYS A 178 5.84 28.11 -8.36
N LEU A 179 5.54 27.36 -7.31
CA LEU A 179 6.48 26.42 -6.69
C LEU A 179 6.56 25.07 -7.43
N ASP A 180 5.81 24.91 -8.53
CA ASP A 180 5.64 23.65 -9.27
C ASP A 180 5.11 22.49 -8.41
N ILE A 181 4.44 22.80 -7.29
CA ILE A 181 3.81 21.80 -6.41
C ILE A 181 2.42 21.50 -6.95
N LYS A 182 2.15 20.22 -7.19
CA LYS A 182 0.91 19.73 -7.83
C LYS A 182 0.10 18.88 -6.84
N PRO A 183 -0.80 19.49 -6.07
CA PRO A 183 -1.50 18.83 -4.97
C PRO A 183 -2.74 18.02 -5.38
N ILE A 184 -3.15 18.10 -6.66
CA ILE A 184 -4.34 17.43 -7.15
C ILE A 184 -3.93 16.25 -8.03
N GLU A 185 -4.40 15.07 -7.70
CA GLU A 185 -4.28 13.90 -8.56
C GLU A 185 -5.51 13.82 -9.48
N ALA A 186 -5.30 13.95 -10.79
CA ALA A 186 -6.31 13.50 -11.75
C ALA A 186 -6.13 12.00 -11.98
N LYS A 187 -7.09 11.23 -11.47
CA LYS A 187 -7.18 9.79 -11.75
C LYS A 187 -8.11 9.57 -12.93
N ILE A 188 -7.65 8.72 -13.85
CA ILE A 188 -8.45 8.23 -14.96
C ILE A 188 -8.99 6.89 -14.50
N ILE A 189 -10.25 6.89 -14.10
CA ILE A 189 -10.86 5.77 -13.40
C ILE A 189 -11.60 4.89 -14.41
N LEU A 190 -11.26 3.60 -14.41
CA LEU A 190 -11.96 2.61 -15.22
C LEU A 190 -13.26 2.23 -14.51
N ASN A 191 -14.39 2.72 -15.02
CA ASN A 191 -15.68 2.54 -14.35
C ASN A 191 -16.30 1.17 -14.65
N SER A 192 -16.14 0.70 -15.89
CA SER A 192 -16.53 -0.66 -16.27
C SER A 192 -15.77 -1.15 -17.48
N ALA A 193 -15.55 -2.47 -17.56
CA ALA A 193 -14.97 -3.11 -18.73
C ALA A 193 -15.83 -4.29 -19.15
N LEU A 194 -16.14 -4.39 -20.44
CA LEU A 194 -16.79 -5.53 -21.04
C LEU A 194 -15.71 -6.39 -21.70
N SER A 195 -15.60 -7.64 -21.28
CA SER A 195 -14.71 -8.65 -21.87
C SER A 195 -15.46 -9.96 -21.98
N GLU A 196 -15.49 -10.56 -23.18
CA GLU A 196 -16.09 -11.88 -23.42
C GLU A 196 -17.55 -12.01 -22.93
N GLY A 197 -18.31 -10.92 -22.98
CA GLY A 197 -19.71 -10.88 -22.52
C GLY A 197 -19.90 -10.69 -21.00
N ILE A 198 -18.81 -10.62 -20.24
CA ILE A 198 -18.81 -10.33 -18.80
C ILE A 198 -18.51 -8.85 -18.59
N LEU A 199 -19.39 -8.16 -17.86
CA LEU A 199 -19.20 -6.78 -17.47
C LEU A 199 -18.57 -6.70 -16.09
N PHE A 200 -17.31 -6.28 -16.04
CA PHE A 200 -16.61 -5.98 -14.80
C PHE A 200 -16.94 -4.57 -14.31
N ALA A 201 -17.30 -4.45 -13.03
CA ALA A 201 -17.44 -3.15 -12.37
C ALA A 201 -16.10 -2.65 -11.82
N GLU A 202 -16.00 -1.34 -11.55
CA GLU A 202 -14.80 -0.69 -11.01
C GLU A 202 -14.21 -1.43 -9.80
N GLU A 203 -15.06 -1.84 -8.86
CA GLU A 203 -14.64 -2.52 -7.62
C GLU A 203 -14.00 -3.89 -7.89
N GLU A 204 -14.52 -4.63 -8.86
CA GLU A 204 -14.02 -5.95 -9.24
C GLU A 204 -12.67 -5.85 -9.98
N LEU A 205 -12.45 -4.72 -10.67
CA LEU A 205 -11.23 -4.47 -11.45
C LEU A 205 -10.03 -4.09 -10.57
N VAL A 206 -10.26 -3.68 -9.32
CA VAL A 206 -9.20 -3.37 -8.36
C VAL A 206 -8.73 -4.67 -7.71
N VAL A 207 -7.77 -5.33 -8.35
CA VAL A 207 -7.12 -6.52 -7.79
C VAL A 207 -5.97 -6.08 -6.90
N ASP A 208 -6.17 -6.23 -5.59
CA ASP A 208 -5.12 -6.07 -4.58
C ASP A 208 -4.40 -7.41 -4.40
N VAL A 209 -3.25 -7.55 -5.05
CA VAL A 209 -2.45 -8.79 -5.04
C VAL A 209 -1.93 -9.09 -3.63
N ASP A 210 -1.65 -8.06 -2.83
CA ASP A 210 -1.10 -8.22 -1.49
C ASP A 210 -2.18 -8.77 -0.55
N LYS A 211 -3.39 -8.21 -0.58
CA LYS A 211 -4.53 -8.77 0.18
C LYS A 211 -4.86 -10.20 -0.24
N PHE A 212 -4.83 -10.49 -1.54
CA PHE A 212 -5.09 -11.85 -2.01
C PHE A 212 -4.04 -12.84 -1.50
N LYS A 213 -2.76 -12.43 -1.47
CA LYS A 213 -1.68 -13.22 -0.91
C LYS A 213 -1.86 -13.45 0.59
N GLU A 214 -2.22 -12.41 1.34
CA GLU A 214 -2.51 -12.52 2.79
C GLU A 214 -3.65 -13.50 3.05
N ASN A 215 -4.75 -13.39 2.30
CA ASN A 215 -5.89 -14.31 2.41
C ASN A 215 -5.48 -15.77 2.11
N LEU A 216 -4.61 -15.99 1.13
CA LEU A 216 -4.12 -17.32 0.78
C LEU A 216 -3.22 -17.91 1.87
N ILE A 217 -2.34 -17.09 2.45
CA ILE A 217 -1.51 -17.48 3.60
C ILE A 217 -2.39 -17.82 4.80
N GLN A 218 -3.39 -17.00 5.08
CA GLN A 218 -4.34 -17.24 6.17
C GLN A 218 -5.12 -18.54 5.96
N ALA A 219 -5.68 -18.76 4.76
CA ALA A 219 -6.39 -19.99 4.44
C ALA A 219 -5.49 -21.24 4.57
N ALA A 220 -4.22 -21.14 4.18
CA ALA A 220 -3.25 -22.23 4.38
C ALA A 220 -2.97 -22.50 5.86
N GLN A 221 -2.85 -21.45 6.69
CA GLN A 221 -2.67 -21.58 8.14
C GLN A 221 -3.89 -22.16 8.83
N GLU A 222 -5.10 -21.75 8.43
CA GLU A 222 -6.37 -22.28 8.93
C GLU A 222 -6.51 -23.77 8.57
N ALA A 223 -6.23 -24.14 7.31
CA ALA A 223 -6.24 -25.54 6.88
C ALA A 223 -5.22 -26.38 7.66
N LYS A 224 -4.02 -25.85 7.91
CA LYS A 224 -2.99 -26.53 8.71
C LYS A 224 -3.44 -26.71 10.16
N SER A 225 -4.02 -25.67 10.76
CA SER A 225 -4.53 -25.70 12.13
C SER A 225 -5.64 -26.74 12.28
N LEU A 226 -6.59 -26.77 11.34
CA LEU A 226 -7.64 -27.78 11.27
C LEU A 226 -7.05 -29.19 11.18
N SER A 227 -6.07 -29.40 10.31
CA SER A 227 -5.41 -30.69 10.14
C SER A 227 -4.73 -31.18 11.43
N ILE A 228 -4.13 -30.27 12.20
CA ILE A 228 -3.48 -30.60 13.49
C ILE A 228 -4.51 -30.93 14.55
N GLU A 229 -5.67 -30.26 14.54
CA GLU A 229 -6.73 -30.49 15.51
C GLU A 229 -7.45 -31.82 15.29
N ILE A 230 -7.72 -32.20 14.04
CA ILE A 230 -8.31 -33.51 13.70
C ILE A 230 -7.30 -34.67 13.82
N GLY A 231 -6.00 -34.38 14.01
CA GLY A 231 -4.96 -35.41 14.07
C GLY A 231 -4.63 -36.05 12.72
N TYR A 232 -4.95 -35.39 11.60
CA TYR A 232 -4.66 -35.91 10.27
C TYR A 232 -3.21 -35.64 9.91
N ILE A 233 -2.42 -36.69 9.75
CA ILE A 233 -0.97 -36.59 9.55
C ILE A 233 -0.68 -36.30 8.07
N THR A 234 0.01 -35.20 7.84
CA THR A 234 0.59 -34.82 6.55
C THR A 234 2.08 -34.54 6.74
N PRO A 235 2.91 -34.62 5.68
CA PRO A 235 4.33 -34.35 5.78
C PRO A 235 4.64 -32.97 6.38
N ASP A 236 3.81 -31.97 6.07
CA ASP A 236 4.00 -30.58 6.50
C ASP A 236 3.59 -30.32 7.97
N ASN A 237 2.81 -31.22 8.58
CA ASN A 237 2.30 -31.06 9.94
C ASN A 237 2.84 -32.10 10.93
N ALA A 238 3.53 -33.15 10.47
CA ALA A 238 3.95 -34.27 11.31
C ALA A 238 4.82 -33.83 12.49
N GLU A 239 5.83 -32.98 12.25
CA GLU A 239 6.70 -32.44 13.31
C GLU A 239 5.92 -31.61 14.34
N GLN A 240 4.97 -30.80 13.87
CA GLN A 240 4.12 -29.97 14.74
C GLN A 240 3.16 -30.82 15.56
N LEU A 241 2.63 -31.91 14.99
CA LEU A 241 1.75 -32.84 15.68
C LEU A 241 2.48 -33.59 16.78
N ILE A 242 3.70 -34.09 16.50
CA ILE A 242 4.55 -34.77 17.47
C ILE A 242 4.94 -33.80 18.60
N SER A 243 5.31 -32.56 18.26
CA SER A 243 5.65 -31.53 19.24
C SER A 243 4.47 -31.20 20.14
N LYS A 244 3.25 -31.08 19.58
CA LYS A 244 2.01 -30.86 20.35
C LYS A 244 1.72 -32.04 21.27
N ALA A 245 1.85 -33.28 20.78
CA ALA A 245 1.64 -34.48 21.59
C ALA A 245 2.65 -34.56 22.76
N ALA A 246 3.93 -34.27 22.50
CA ALA A 246 4.96 -34.24 23.53
C ALA A 246 4.68 -33.15 24.58
N GLN A 247 4.24 -31.96 24.16
CA GLN A 247 3.84 -30.89 25.08
C GLN A 247 2.63 -31.31 25.93
N SER A 248 1.59 -31.88 25.32
CA SER A 248 0.42 -32.37 26.06
C SER A 248 0.76 -33.46 27.07
N ALA A 249 1.65 -34.40 26.70
CA ALA A 249 2.14 -35.43 27.61
C ALA A 249 2.94 -34.85 28.78
N ARG A 250 3.82 -33.87 28.51
CA ARG A 250 4.56 -33.15 29.57
C ARG A 250 3.62 -32.37 30.49
N SER A 251 2.64 -31.66 29.95
CA SER A 251 1.62 -30.96 30.75
C SER A 251 0.87 -31.93 31.68
N LEU A 252 0.47 -33.10 31.17
CA LEU A 252 -0.18 -34.14 31.98
C LEU A 252 0.75 -34.70 33.07
N SER A 253 2.02 -34.95 32.76
CA SER A 253 3.02 -35.42 33.72
C SER A 253 3.21 -34.43 34.87
N ILE A 254 3.27 -33.13 34.55
CA ILE A 254 3.44 -32.05 35.53
C ILE A 254 2.20 -31.89 36.43
N GLU A 255 1.00 -32.09 35.90
CA GLU A 255 -0.24 -32.04 36.70
C GLU A 255 -0.45 -33.29 37.55
N SER A 256 -0.11 -34.47 37.04
CA SER A 256 -0.20 -35.73 37.77
C SER A 256 0.93 -35.95 38.78
N GLY A 257 1.98 -35.13 38.74
CA GLY A 257 3.15 -35.25 39.61
C GLY A 257 4.00 -36.48 39.31
N PHE A 258 3.97 -36.97 38.07
CA PHE A 258 4.76 -38.13 37.65
C PHE A 258 6.21 -37.69 37.38
N LEU A 259 7.13 -38.10 38.25
CA LEU A 259 8.55 -37.75 38.17
C LEU A 259 9.23 -38.56 37.06
N THR A 260 9.72 -37.88 36.04
CA THR A 260 10.67 -38.39 35.04
C THR A 260 11.86 -37.44 34.94
N ASP A 261 13.01 -37.94 34.49
CA ASP A 261 14.26 -37.17 34.43
C ASP A 261 14.10 -35.81 33.71
N GLU A 262 13.20 -35.71 32.72
CA GLU A 262 12.91 -34.46 31.99
C GLU A 262 11.92 -33.51 32.70
N THR A 263 11.05 -33.99 33.59
CA THR A 263 9.98 -33.17 34.20
C THR A 263 10.22 -32.85 35.68
N ASN A 264 11.24 -33.45 36.31
CA ASN A 264 11.56 -33.24 37.72
C ASN A 264 11.78 -31.77 38.10
N GLU A 265 12.58 -31.04 37.32
CA GLU A 265 12.84 -29.62 37.58
C GLU A 265 11.56 -28.78 37.45
N GLN A 266 10.73 -29.07 36.44
CA GLN A 266 9.49 -28.32 36.18
C GLN A 266 8.42 -28.60 37.25
N ILE A 267 8.33 -29.83 37.75
CA ILE A 267 7.42 -30.21 38.85
C ILE A 267 7.85 -29.52 40.15
N LEU A 268 9.15 -29.51 40.47
CA LEU A 268 9.68 -28.84 41.66
C LEU A 268 9.49 -27.32 41.60
N GLN A 269 9.71 -26.70 40.44
CA GLN A 269 9.44 -25.27 40.24
C GLN A 269 7.95 -24.94 40.40
N LYS A 270 7.04 -25.77 39.86
CA LYS A 270 5.60 -25.58 40.02
C LYS A 270 5.17 -25.75 41.48
N ALA A 271 5.70 -26.75 42.19
CA ALA A 271 5.46 -26.96 43.61
C ALA A 271 5.97 -25.79 44.46
N HIS A 272 7.17 -25.27 44.16
CA HIS A 272 7.71 -24.09 44.84
C HIS A 272 6.86 -22.84 44.59
N GLY A 273 6.41 -22.61 43.36
CA GLY A 273 5.52 -21.50 43.02
C GLY A 273 4.13 -21.61 43.68
N GLN A 274 3.58 -22.82 43.80
CA GLN A 274 2.34 -23.05 44.54
C GLN A 274 2.52 -22.83 46.05
N ALA A 275 3.63 -23.30 46.63
CA ALA A 275 3.97 -23.08 48.03
C ALA A 275 4.15 -21.57 48.34
N GLN A 276 4.85 -20.82 47.48
CA GLN A 276 4.96 -19.37 47.61
C GLN A 276 3.59 -18.68 47.51
N ASN A 277 2.74 -19.07 46.55
CA ASN A 277 1.40 -18.50 46.41
C ASN A 277 0.48 -18.77 47.61
N ILE A 278 0.63 -19.92 48.27
CA ILE A 278 -0.10 -20.25 49.50
C ILE A 278 0.48 -19.45 50.68
N ALA A 279 1.81 -19.36 50.79
CA ALA A 279 2.48 -18.58 51.83
C ALA A 279 2.13 -17.08 51.75
N SER A 280 1.99 -16.52 50.55
CA SER A 280 1.55 -15.12 50.36
C SER A 280 0.06 -14.87 50.65
N LYS A 281 -0.77 -15.92 50.76
CA LYS A 281 -2.20 -15.83 51.05
C LYS A 281 -2.55 -16.20 52.50
N LEU A 282 -1.60 -16.70 53.27
CA LEU A 282 -1.79 -16.93 54.71
C LEU A 282 -1.60 -15.60 55.48
N PRO A 283 -2.44 -15.30 56.48
CA PRO A 283 -2.18 -14.22 57.43
C PRO A 283 -0.90 -14.51 58.25
N ASP A 284 -0.08 -13.48 58.46
CA ASP A 284 1.19 -13.53 59.21
C ASP A 284 1.01 -14.04 60.65
N GLU A 285 1.59 -15.21 60.98
CA GLU A 285 2.59 -15.47 62.05
C GLU A 285 2.56 -16.93 62.59
N PRO A 286 3.65 -17.46 63.19
CA PRO A 286 5.05 -17.01 63.18
C PRO A 286 5.98 -18.00 62.48
N LYS A 287 7.12 -17.46 62.03
CA LYS A 287 8.30 -18.20 61.55
C LYS A 287 8.75 -19.20 62.61
N VAL A 288 8.92 -20.46 62.20
CA VAL A 288 9.75 -21.41 62.93
C VAL A 288 11.10 -21.45 62.22
N ASP A 289 12.12 -21.04 62.96
CA ASP A 289 13.53 -21.02 62.61
C ASP A 289 14.03 -22.34 62.01
N ALA A 290 14.89 -22.23 60.99
CA ALA A 290 15.93 -23.22 60.72
C ALA A 290 17.29 -22.48 60.60
N PRO A 291 18.37 -23.00 61.21
CA PRO A 291 19.49 -22.18 61.64
C PRO A 291 20.49 -21.88 60.53
N ALA A 292 21.13 -20.72 60.67
CA ALA A 292 22.33 -20.32 59.95
C ALA A 292 23.52 -21.24 60.28
N GLU A 293 24.26 -21.65 59.25
CA GLU A 293 25.65 -22.07 59.39
C GLU A 293 26.51 -21.22 58.43
N LYS A 294 27.31 -20.33 59.04
CA LYS A 294 28.42 -19.63 58.38
C LYS A 294 29.67 -20.51 58.45
N ALA A 295 30.39 -20.61 57.36
CA ALA A 295 31.85 -20.73 57.38
C ALA A 295 32.44 -19.68 56.44
N ASP A 296 33.25 -18.82 57.06
CA ASP A 296 33.87 -17.60 56.58
C ASP A 296 35.18 -17.85 55.81
N ALA A 297 35.68 -16.78 55.17
CA ALA A 297 37.08 -16.46 54.85
C ALA A 297 37.66 -16.69 53.42
N GLU A 298 37.34 -15.75 52.51
CA GLU A 298 38.22 -14.66 51.99
C GLU A 298 39.56 -14.97 51.21
N PRO A 299 40.18 -14.00 50.48
CA PRO A 299 39.76 -13.38 49.21
C PRO A 299 40.96 -13.23 48.20
N LYS A 300 40.73 -12.72 46.98
CA LYS A 300 41.64 -11.78 46.28
C LYS A 300 41.11 -11.37 44.91
N ALA A 301 40.72 -10.11 44.82
CA ALA A 301 40.77 -9.31 43.61
C ALA A 301 41.61 -8.07 43.95
N ASP A 302 42.62 -7.75 43.15
CA ASP A 302 42.74 -6.42 42.55
C ASP A 302 43.78 -6.42 41.41
N ALA A 303 43.58 -5.49 40.48
CA ALA A 303 44.04 -5.46 39.10
C ALA A 303 45.36 -4.63 38.86
N PRO A 304 45.57 -3.91 37.73
CA PRO A 304 46.50 -4.27 36.63
C PRO A 304 47.56 -3.16 36.27
N ALA A 305 48.54 -3.43 35.38
CA ALA A 305 49.13 -2.46 34.41
C ALA A 305 50.32 -3.00 33.55
N GLU A 306 50.11 -3.02 32.23
CA GLU A 306 50.87 -2.40 31.11
C GLU A 306 52.41 -2.55 30.85
N LYS A 307 52.72 -3.19 29.69
CA LYS A 307 53.75 -3.02 28.62
C LYS A 307 55.11 -2.32 28.81
N ALA A 308 56.18 -2.96 28.30
CA ALA A 308 57.14 -2.49 27.25
C ALA A 308 58.23 -3.57 27.03
N ASP A 309 58.34 -4.23 25.87
CA ASP A 309 59.14 -3.91 24.66
C ASP A 309 60.65 -4.22 24.76
N ALA A 310 61.14 -5.19 23.96
CA ALA A 310 62.55 -5.34 23.52
C ALA A 310 62.74 -6.46 22.46
N GLU A 311 62.58 -6.04 21.20
CA GLU A 311 63.36 -6.33 19.98
C GLU A 311 63.53 -7.72 19.29
N PRO A 312 63.64 -7.71 17.93
CA PRO A 312 63.71 -8.88 17.03
C PRO A 312 65.07 -9.07 16.32
N LYS A 313 65.27 -10.22 15.64
CA LYS A 313 66.12 -10.46 14.43
C LYS A 313 65.90 -11.91 13.96
N ALA A 314 65.34 -12.15 12.77
CA ALA A 314 66.00 -12.29 11.46
C ALA A 314 66.73 -13.65 11.28
N ASP A 315 66.22 -14.54 10.43
CA ASP A 315 66.78 -14.79 9.09
C ASP A 315 65.88 -15.73 8.26
N ALA A 316 66.02 -15.63 6.94
CA ALA A 316 65.10 -16.14 5.92
C ALA A 316 65.55 -17.52 5.32
N PRO A 317 65.27 -17.86 4.05
CA PRO A 317 64.28 -18.85 3.63
C PRO A 317 64.89 -20.09 2.94
N ALA A 318 64.10 -21.15 2.73
CA ALA A 318 64.44 -22.21 1.80
C ALA A 318 63.31 -22.45 0.79
N GLU A 319 63.74 -22.54 -0.45
CA GLU A 319 63.07 -22.44 -1.73
C GLU A 319 63.02 -23.83 -2.40
N LYS A 320 61.87 -24.19 -3.01
CA LYS A 320 61.64 -25.16 -4.13
C LYS A 320 62.08 -26.62 -3.87
N ALA A 321 61.62 -27.67 -4.57
CA ALA A 321 60.86 -27.90 -5.80
C ALA A 321 59.92 -29.11 -5.53
N GLU A 322 58.82 -29.35 -6.23
CA GLU A 322 58.67 -29.65 -7.66
C GLU A 322 57.18 -29.51 -8.07
#